data_AF-A0A1G7G9M2-F1
#
_entry.id   AF-A0A1G7G9M2-F1
#
_cell.length_a   1.000
_cell.length_b   1.000
_cell.length_c   1.000
_cell.angle_alpha   90.00
_cell.angle_beta   90.00
_cell.angle_gamma   90.00
#
_symmetry.space_group_name_H-M   'P 1'
#
loop_
_entity.id
_entity.type
_entity.pdbx_description
1 polymer ?
#
loop_
_entity_poly.entity_id
_entity_poly.type
_entity_poly.pdbx_seq_one_letter_code
_entity_poly.pdbx_strand_id
1 'polypeptide(L)'
;MPDYQLPPLNDPKLFESLICDLFNENTDIPSYKLFGKNGHQQKGIDIFSNHQRSVIQCKLKDLTRNRALLKREFFADVEDTINKLMEHQPTLSYDTLYIVTTLSEDPDFDEYCEAIRLEKGFQPTIIFWGWESIQKKLAKTKNTIKTYYPNFAHYAAQREDLIKYRVEMKQKIERDFGLWLNFDTGKRTRNSKMIIHSVDDQHYPQHVYNTYEEPQWFGAEISRLSHNGLGFVTGIVNIYLFRDGQWTSEMPLEEAMTIKTARIEVVAFEDIVQYDLNGDEHYPCPHFYCKFNHSGRPFVETYYQNLDEETKGIYMFFDDNTKRPY
;
A
#
# COMPACT_ATOMS: atom_id res chain seq x y z
N MET A 1 0.21 9.77 -5.13
CA MET A 1 1.57 9.87 -4.57
C MET A 1 1.70 8.71 -3.59
N PRO A 2 2.86 8.07 -3.39
CA PRO A 2 2.91 7.05 -2.35
C PRO A 2 2.67 7.74 -1.01
N ASP A 3 1.67 7.28 -0.25
CA ASP A 3 1.32 7.76 1.11
C ASP A 3 2.39 7.39 2.17
N TYR A 4 3.64 7.19 1.75
CA TYR A 4 4.74 6.68 2.56
C TYR A 4 5.98 7.54 2.37
N GLN A 5 6.54 7.99 3.50
CA GLN A 5 7.88 8.57 3.55
C GLN A 5 8.89 7.43 3.74
N LEU A 6 9.86 7.31 2.81
CA LEU A 6 11.03 6.48 3.05
C LEU A 6 11.83 7.09 4.22
N PRO A 7 12.23 6.30 5.22
CA PRO A 7 13.08 6.80 6.29
C PRO A 7 14.49 7.10 5.74
N PRO A 8 15.14 8.18 6.19
CA PRO A 8 16.56 8.39 5.91
C PRO A 8 17.42 7.22 6.39
N LEU A 9 18.54 6.98 5.72
CA LEU A 9 19.52 6.00 6.16
C LEU A 9 20.27 6.50 7.40
N ASN A 10 20.75 5.59 8.25
CA ASN A 10 21.49 5.94 9.47
C ASN A 10 23.02 5.87 9.31
N ASP A 11 23.51 5.47 8.13
CA ASP A 11 24.94 5.35 7.82
C ASP A 11 25.32 6.38 6.73
N PRO A 12 26.22 7.33 7.01
CA PRO A 12 26.67 8.32 6.02
C PRO A 12 27.25 7.71 4.73
N LYS A 13 28.00 6.60 4.83
CA LYS A 13 28.59 5.95 3.64
C LYS A 13 27.52 5.26 2.80
N LEU A 14 26.52 4.68 3.46
CA LEU A 14 25.39 4.08 2.77
C LEU A 14 24.53 5.17 2.12
N PHE A 15 24.41 6.34 2.75
CA PHE A 15 23.75 7.51 2.16
C PHE A 15 24.48 8.02 0.92
N GLU A 16 25.81 8.19 0.96
CA GLU A 16 26.61 8.53 -0.23
C GLU A 16 26.41 7.51 -1.37
N SER A 17 26.39 6.21 -1.02
CA SER A 17 26.17 5.14 -2.00
C SER A 17 24.77 5.23 -2.61
N LEU A 18 23.73 5.44 -1.78
CA LEU A 18 22.35 5.66 -2.21
C LEU A 18 22.25 6.83 -3.20
N ILE A 19 22.87 7.96 -2.89
CA ILE A 19 22.84 9.13 -3.76
C ILE A 19 23.59 8.85 -5.07
N CYS A 20 24.73 8.16 -5.03
CA CYS A 20 25.49 7.78 -6.22
C CYS A 20 24.64 6.92 -7.18
N ASP A 21 24.00 5.87 -6.65
CA ASP A 21 23.14 4.97 -7.43
C ASP A 21 21.89 5.70 -7.94
N LEU A 22 21.28 6.54 -7.09
CA LEU A 22 20.13 7.36 -7.47
C LEU A 22 20.45 8.28 -8.66
N PHE A 23 21.58 8.97 -8.64
CA PHE A 23 21.99 9.83 -9.75
C PHE A 23 22.29 9.01 -11.01
N ASN A 24 22.96 7.87 -10.89
CA ASN A 24 23.23 6.98 -12.02
C ASN A 24 21.95 6.45 -12.68
N GLU A 25 20.94 6.03 -11.91
CA GLU A 25 19.67 5.51 -12.45
C GLU A 25 18.75 6.63 -12.99
N ASN A 26 18.95 7.89 -12.57
CA ASN A 26 18.23 9.06 -13.09
C ASN A 26 18.92 9.74 -14.29
N THR A 27 19.99 9.17 -14.84
CA THR A 27 20.67 9.71 -16.03
C THR A 27 20.76 8.70 -17.14
N ASP A 28 20.71 9.18 -18.39
CA ASP A 28 20.81 8.30 -19.56
C ASP A 28 22.18 7.60 -19.66
N ILE A 29 23.23 8.27 -19.17
CA ILE A 29 24.60 7.76 -19.17
C ILE A 29 25.11 7.73 -17.72
N PRO A 30 25.03 6.56 -17.06
CA PRO A 30 25.53 6.35 -15.71
C PRO A 30 27.05 6.56 -15.65
N SER A 31 27.49 7.56 -14.90
CA SER A 31 28.91 7.93 -14.82
C SER A 31 29.33 8.51 -13.47
N TYR A 32 28.42 8.58 -12.50
CA TYR A 32 28.72 9.02 -11.14
C TYR A 32 29.52 7.97 -10.37
N LYS A 33 30.51 8.43 -9.61
CA LYS A 33 31.39 7.60 -8.78
C LYS A 33 31.65 8.26 -7.44
N LEU A 34 31.74 7.46 -6.39
CA LEU A 34 32.20 7.91 -5.07
C LEU A 34 33.64 8.47 -5.17
N PHE A 35 33.86 9.60 -4.51
CA PHE A 35 35.13 10.31 -4.47
C PHE A 35 35.86 10.03 -3.15
N GLY A 36 36.98 9.30 -3.25
CA GLY A 36 37.86 8.99 -2.12
C GLY A 36 37.59 7.63 -1.46
N LYS A 37 38.68 6.95 -1.09
CA LYS A 37 38.72 5.83 -0.13
C LYS A 37 39.69 6.21 1.00
N ASN A 38 39.51 5.58 2.17
CA ASN A 38 40.30 5.76 3.40
C ASN A 38 41.77 6.18 3.14
N GLY A 39 42.16 7.36 3.63
CA GLY A 39 43.56 7.83 3.64
C GLY A 39 43.86 9.10 2.83
N HIS A 40 42.95 9.58 1.98
CA HIS A 40 43.10 10.86 1.26
C HIS A 40 42.32 12.00 1.94
N GLN A 41 42.90 13.20 1.97
CA GLN A 41 42.20 14.41 2.45
C GLN A 41 40.95 14.65 1.58
N GLN A 42 39.78 14.67 2.23
CA GLN A 42 38.50 14.93 1.57
C GLN A 42 38.46 16.37 1.06
N LYS A 43 38.27 16.56 -0.25
CA LYS A 43 38.26 17.87 -0.91
C LYS A 43 36.87 18.52 -0.98
N GLY A 44 35.98 18.18 -0.04
CA GLY A 44 34.58 18.64 -0.07
C GLY A 44 33.77 18.05 -1.24
N ILE A 45 34.11 16.83 -1.68
CA ILE A 45 33.39 16.09 -2.72
C ILE A 45 33.23 14.66 -2.23
N ASP A 46 32.01 14.14 -2.26
CA ASP A 46 31.74 12.73 -1.95
C ASP A 46 31.44 11.92 -3.21
N ILE A 47 30.89 12.55 -4.25
CA ILE A 47 30.55 11.90 -5.53
C ILE A 47 30.87 12.85 -6.68
N PHE A 48 31.33 12.33 -7.82
CA PHE A 48 31.61 13.14 -9.00
C PHE A 48 31.25 12.42 -10.29
N SER A 49 31.06 13.20 -11.35
CA SER A 49 30.87 12.71 -12.71
C SER A 49 31.48 13.68 -13.71
N ASN A 50 32.55 13.26 -14.39
CA ASN A 50 33.16 14.07 -15.45
C ASN A 50 32.26 14.23 -16.68
N HIS A 51 31.47 13.18 -17.00
CA HIS A 51 30.55 13.21 -18.12
C HIS A 51 29.39 14.19 -17.88
N GLN A 52 28.84 14.18 -16.66
CA GLN A 52 27.76 15.09 -16.27
C GLN A 52 28.29 16.46 -15.78
N ARG A 53 29.62 16.64 -15.72
CA ARG A 53 30.31 17.85 -15.26
C ARG A 53 29.79 18.35 -13.90
N SER A 54 29.53 17.39 -13.00
CA SER A 54 28.92 17.66 -11.71
C SER A 54 29.66 16.98 -10.56
N VAL A 55 29.62 17.64 -9.41
CA VAL A 55 30.13 17.12 -8.14
C VAL A 55 29.01 17.16 -7.10
N ILE A 56 29.05 16.26 -6.14
CA ILE A 56 28.02 16.11 -5.11
C ILE A 56 28.70 16.03 -3.75
N GLN A 57 28.19 16.82 -2.81
CA GLN A 57 28.45 16.68 -1.38
C GLN A 57 27.18 16.16 -0.71
N CYS A 58 27.30 15.03 -0.03
CA CYS A 58 26.27 14.42 0.78
C CYS A 58 26.43 14.86 2.23
N LYS A 59 25.32 15.18 2.90
CA LYS A 59 25.27 15.46 4.33
C LYS A 59 24.13 14.68 4.98
N LEU A 60 24.48 13.64 5.72
CA LEU A 60 23.52 12.93 6.56
C LEU A 60 23.32 13.71 7.87
N LYS A 61 22.07 14.06 8.17
CA LYS A 61 21.69 14.80 9.38
C LYS A 61 20.81 13.95 10.30
N ASP A 62 21.11 14.03 11.60
CA ASP A 62 20.28 13.45 12.66
C ASP A 62 19.05 14.34 12.89
N LEU A 63 17.92 13.90 12.34
CA LEU A 63 16.66 14.63 12.36
C LEU A 63 15.98 14.67 13.74
N THR A 64 16.51 13.97 14.75
CA THR A 64 16.02 14.07 16.13
C THR A 64 16.44 15.37 16.82
N ARG A 65 17.39 16.10 16.23
CA ARG A 65 17.98 17.32 16.78
C ARG A 65 17.13 18.56 16.47
N ASN A 66 17.37 19.64 17.22
CA ASN A 66 16.64 20.89 17.04
C ASN A 66 16.82 21.46 15.61
N ARG A 67 15.71 21.81 14.96
CA ARG A 67 15.68 22.31 13.57
C ARG A 67 16.54 23.56 13.34
N ALA A 68 16.57 24.51 14.28
CA ALA A 68 17.39 25.71 14.14
C ALA A 68 18.89 25.41 14.21
N LEU A 69 19.30 24.45 15.06
CA LEU A 69 20.67 23.97 15.11
C LEU A 69 21.06 23.26 13.80
N LEU A 70 20.21 22.37 13.30
CA LEU A 70 20.42 21.66 12.04
C LEU A 70 20.57 22.61 10.85
N LYS A 71 19.74 23.66 10.80
CA LYS A 71 19.83 24.71 9.77
C LYS A 71 21.17 25.45 9.82
N ARG A 72 21.60 25.88 11.01
CA ARG A 72 22.91 26.54 11.19
C ARG A 72 24.08 25.63 10.80
N GLU A 73 24.01 24.36 11.18
CA GLU A 73 25.02 23.37 10.81
C GLU A 73 25.06 23.13 9.31
N PHE A 74 23.91 23.08 8.64
CA PHE A 74 23.84 22.96 7.19
C PHE A 74 24.49 24.16 6.49
N PHE A 75 24.22 25.39 6.94
CA PHE A 75 24.87 26.58 6.40
C PHE A 75 26.40 26.52 6.56
N ALA A 76 26.88 26.14 7.75
CA ALA A 76 28.31 25.95 7.99
C ALA A 76 28.91 24.84 7.09
N ASP A 77 28.17 23.75 6.85
CA ASP A 77 28.59 22.67 5.96
C ASP A 77 28.72 23.13 4.50
N VAL A 78 27.78 23.94 4.02
CA VAL A 78 27.81 24.51 2.66
C VAL A 78 29.02 25.43 2.52
N GLU A 79 29.24 26.33 3.49
CA GLU A 79 30.40 27.23 3.49
C GLU A 79 31.73 26.46 3.51
N ASP A 80 31.87 25.48 4.40
CA ASP A 80 33.06 24.62 4.48
C ASP A 80 33.32 23.86 3.17
N THR A 81 32.26 23.36 2.53
CA THR A 81 32.34 22.66 1.24
C THR A 81 32.88 23.59 0.14
N ILE A 82 32.35 24.81 0.04
CA ILE A 82 32.79 25.81 -0.94
C ILE A 82 34.24 26.21 -0.68
N ASN A 83 34.60 26.50 0.59
CA ASN A 83 35.95 26.89 0.96
C ASN A 83 36.97 25.80 0.57
N LYS A 84 36.67 24.52 0.86
CA LYS A 84 37.52 23.39 0.49
C LYS A 84 37.69 23.23 -1.02
N LEU A 85 36.61 23.42 -1.79
CA LEU A 85 36.66 23.35 -3.25
C LEU A 85 37.51 24.49 -3.84
N MET A 86 37.39 25.69 -3.30
CA MET A 86 38.17 26.86 -3.71
C MET A 86 39.64 26.76 -3.31
N GLU A 87 39.93 26.22 -2.13
CA GLU A 87 41.29 26.03 -1.61
C GLU A 87 42.03 24.91 -2.38
N HIS A 88 41.39 23.76 -2.56
CA HIS A 88 42.06 22.58 -3.11
C HIS A 88 42.00 22.47 -4.64
N GLN A 89 41.16 23.28 -5.29
CA GLN A 89 40.95 23.34 -6.74
C GLN A 89 41.11 21.97 -7.43
N PRO A 90 40.16 21.04 -7.21
CA PRO A 90 40.23 19.70 -7.80
C PRO A 90 40.43 19.79 -9.31
N THR A 91 41.26 18.91 -9.88
CA THR A 91 41.50 18.82 -11.33
C THR A 91 40.28 18.33 -12.12
N LEU A 92 39.18 18.04 -11.44
CA LEU A 92 37.89 17.66 -12.03
C LEU A 92 37.27 18.87 -12.74
N SER A 93 36.78 18.70 -13.96
CA SER A 93 36.03 19.74 -14.65
C SER A 93 34.55 19.59 -14.30
N TYR A 94 33.99 20.57 -13.60
CA TYR A 94 32.58 20.62 -13.23
C TYR A 94 32.05 22.06 -13.29
N ASP A 95 30.77 22.20 -13.56
CA ASP A 95 30.03 23.48 -13.56
C ASP A 95 28.83 23.47 -12.60
N THR A 96 28.53 22.31 -12.00
CA THR A 96 27.42 22.13 -11.06
C THR A 96 27.90 21.43 -9.79
N LEU A 97 27.53 21.99 -8.63
CA LEU A 97 27.69 21.40 -7.30
C LEU A 97 26.30 21.07 -6.73
N TYR A 98 26.06 19.80 -6.44
CA TYR A 98 24.88 19.37 -5.70
C TYR A 98 25.21 19.27 -4.21
N ILE A 99 24.41 19.92 -3.36
CA ILE A 99 24.41 19.69 -1.91
C ILE A 99 23.17 18.87 -1.58
N VAL A 100 23.37 17.63 -1.16
CA VAL A 100 22.30 16.65 -0.95
C VAL A 100 22.24 16.25 0.51
N THR A 101 21.07 16.37 1.14
CA THR A 101 20.91 16.17 2.58
C THR A 101 19.61 15.46 2.96
N THR A 102 19.57 14.90 4.16
CA THR A 102 18.35 14.31 4.75
C THR A 102 17.45 15.35 5.42
N LEU A 103 17.84 16.63 5.45
CA LEU A 103 16.96 17.70 5.90
C LEU A 103 15.77 17.85 4.96
N SER A 104 14.63 18.26 5.53
CA SER A 104 13.48 18.67 4.72
C SER A 104 13.80 19.88 3.85
N GLU A 105 13.15 19.94 2.69
CA GLU A 105 13.15 21.11 1.82
C GLU A 105 12.72 22.38 2.56
N ASP A 106 13.48 23.46 2.37
CA ASP A 106 13.22 24.77 2.94
C ASP A 106 13.80 25.83 1.97
N PRO A 107 13.02 26.79 1.46
CA PRO A 107 13.49 27.79 0.50
C PRO A 107 14.73 28.56 0.97
N ASP A 108 14.88 28.73 2.28
CA ASP A 108 16.02 29.42 2.88
C ASP A 108 17.36 28.69 2.57
N PHE A 109 17.33 27.39 2.27
CA PHE A 109 18.52 26.65 1.86
C PHE A 109 18.97 26.99 0.44
N ASP A 110 18.03 27.09 -0.50
CA ASP A 110 18.31 27.52 -1.88
C ASP A 110 18.79 28.97 -1.91
N GLU A 111 18.11 29.87 -1.18
CA GLU A 111 18.49 31.28 -1.07
C GLU A 111 19.90 31.45 -0.48
N TYR A 112 20.22 30.69 0.57
CA TYR A 112 21.56 30.72 1.17
C TYR A 112 22.63 30.19 0.20
N CYS A 113 22.37 29.09 -0.50
CA CYS A 113 23.30 28.53 -1.47
C CYS A 113 23.64 29.55 -2.58
N GLU A 114 22.65 30.29 -3.07
CA GLU A 114 22.89 31.33 -4.07
C GLU A 114 23.63 32.54 -3.48
N ALA A 115 23.25 32.99 -2.29
CA ALA A 115 23.90 34.12 -1.62
C ALA A 115 25.39 33.87 -1.38
N ILE A 116 25.76 32.71 -0.81
CA ILE A 116 27.16 32.38 -0.53
C ILE A 116 27.96 32.15 -1.81
N ARG A 117 27.33 31.60 -2.86
CA ARG A 117 27.95 31.42 -4.18
C ARG A 117 28.40 32.77 -4.74
N LEU A 118 27.50 33.77 -4.70
CA LEU A 118 27.78 35.13 -5.15
C LEU A 118 28.82 35.82 -4.26
N GLU A 119 28.68 35.72 -2.93
CA GLU A 119 29.60 36.32 -1.96
C GLU A 119 31.05 35.83 -2.15
N LYS A 120 31.25 34.52 -2.33
CA LYS A 120 32.57 33.90 -2.48
C LYS A 120 33.08 33.96 -3.92
N GLY A 121 32.28 34.44 -4.88
CA GLY A 121 32.60 34.40 -6.30
C GLY A 121 32.75 32.96 -6.86
N PHE A 122 32.06 31.99 -6.25
CA PHE A 122 32.10 30.60 -6.63
C PHE A 122 31.38 30.39 -7.96
N GLN A 123 32.12 29.97 -8.99
CA GLN A 123 31.60 29.91 -10.36
C GLN A 123 30.54 28.82 -10.58
N PRO A 124 30.74 27.57 -10.11
CA PRO A 124 29.76 26.50 -10.32
C PRO A 124 28.40 26.83 -9.72
N THR A 125 27.31 26.44 -10.40
CA THR A 125 25.95 26.54 -9.87
C THR A 125 25.78 25.59 -8.69
N ILE A 126 25.15 26.06 -7.61
CA ILE A 126 24.84 25.23 -6.45
C ILE A 126 23.37 24.81 -6.52
N ILE A 127 23.11 23.50 -6.44
CA ILE A 127 21.76 22.93 -6.42
C ILE A 127 21.56 22.18 -5.11
N PHE A 128 20.56 22.58 -4.34
CA PHE A 128 20.19 21.93 -3.10
C PHE A 128 19.13 20.85 -3.33
N TRP A 129 19.36 19.63 -2.80
CA TRP A 129 18.31 18.61 -2.68
C TRP A 129 18.11 18.25 -1.20
N GLY A 130 16.92 18.54 -0.70
CA GLY A 130 16.42 17.99 0.56
C GLY A 130 15.81 16.60 0.39
N TRP A 131 15.31 16.05 1.50
CA TRP A 131 14.80 14.69 1.57
C TRP A 131 13.62 14.46 0.64
N GLU A 132 12.72 15.42 0.49
CA GLU A 132 11.55 15.32 -0.37
C GLU A 132 11.94 15.24 -1.85
N SER A 133 12.98 15.96 -2.29
CA SER A 133 13.53 15.84 -3.64
C SER A 133 14.17 14.46 -3.88
N ILE A 134 14.91 13.96 -2.90
CA ILE A 134 15.50 12.61 -2.94
C ILE A 134 14.40 11.55 -3.06
N GLN A 135 13.37 11.62 -2.21
CA GLN A 135 12.24 10.68 -2.21
C GLN A 135 11.47 10.69 -3.54
N LYS A 136 11.19 11.87 -4.11
CA LYS A 136 10.51 11.99 -5.40
C LYS A 136 11.28 11.31 -6.54
N LYS A 137 12.61 11.37 -6.50
CA LYS A 137 13.48 10.70 -7.47
C LYS A 137 13.55 9.20 -7.20
N LEU A 138 13.69 8.80 -5.93
CA LEU A 138 13.70 7.40 -5.53
C LEU A 138 12.45 6.66 -6.01
N ALA A 139 11.27 7.28 -5.89
CA ALA A 139 10.00 6.72 -6.34
C ALA A 139 9.99 6.29 -7.83
N LYS A 140 10.93 6.79 -8.64
CA LYS A 140 11.06 6.47 -10.06
C LYS A 140 12.19 5.48 -10.38
N THR A 141 13.03 5.14 -9.40
CA THR A 141 14.24 4.31 -9.57
C THR A 141 14.06 2.96 -8.88
N LYS A 142 13.62 1.96 -9.65
CA LYS A 142 13.26 0.63 -9.14
C LYS A 142 14.46 -0.12 -8.56
N ASN A 143 15.63 -0.02 -9.21
CA ASN A 143 16.81 -0.77 -8.77
C ASN A 143 17.37 -0.18 -7.47
N THR A 144 17.46 1.15 -7.40
CA THR A 144 17.92 1.87 -6.21
C THR A 144 17.01 1.58 -5.00
N ILE A 145 15.67 1.61 -5.14
CA ILE A 145 14.77 1.23 -4.03
C ILE A 145 15.00 -0.22 -3.60
N LYS A 146 15.17 -1.16 -4.54
CA LYS A 146 15.39 -2.57 -4.23
C LYS A 146 16.68 -2.79 -3.41
N THR A 147 17.74 -2.06 -3.72
CA THR A 147 19.04 -2.17 -3.04
C THR A 147 19.01 -1.61 -1.63
N TYR A 148 18.50 -0.39 -1.45
CA TYR A 148 18.62 0.35 -0.18
C TYR A 148 17.37 0.24 0.71
N TYR A 149 16.22 -0.09 0.12
CA TYR A 149 14.93 -0.20 0.79
C TYR A 149 14.20 -1.50 0.39
N PRO A 150 14.82 -2.69 0.55
CA PRO A 150 14.28 -3.95 0.04
C PRO A 150 12.87 -4.28 0.58
N ASN A 151 12.60 -3.92 1.84
CA ASN A 151 11.27 -4.13 2.45
C ASN A 151 10.18 -3.30 1.79
N PHE A 152 10.50 -2.08 1.33
CA PHE A 152 9.55 -1.21 0.62
C PHE A 152 9.34 -1.67 -0.83
N ALA A 153 10.40 -2.15 -1.49
CA ALA A 153 10.30 -2.76 -2.82
C ALA A 153 9.39 -3.98 -2.81
N HIS A 154 9.50 -4.83 -1.79
CA HIS A 154 8.69 -6.04 -1.63
C HIS A 154 7.20 -5.70 -1.47
N TYR A 155 6.88 -4.69 -0.66
CA TYR A 155 5.50 -4.27 -0.40
C TYR A 155 4.79 -3.69 -1.63
N ALA A 156 5.49 -2.91 -2.46
CA ALA A 156 4.92 -2.34 -3.68
C ALA A 156 4.60 -3.42 -4.73
N ALA A 157 5.52 -4.38 -4.93
CA ALA A 157 5.31 -5.51 -5.84
C ALA A 157 4.13 -6.38 -5.40
N GLN A 158 4.02 -6.67 -4.09
CA GLN A 158 2.88 -7.42 -3.53
C GLN A 158 1.53 -6.75 -3.82
N ARG A 159 1.44 -5.41 -3.76
CA ARG A 159 0.18 -4.71 -4.06
C ARG A 159 -0.22 -4.78 -5.53
N GLU A 160 0.73 -4.63 -6.45
CA GLU A 160 0.44 -4.76 -7.89
C GLU A 160 -0.08 -6.16 -8.21
N ASP A 161 0.58 -7.18 -7.67
CA ASP A 161 0.17 -8.57 -7.88
C ASP A 161 -1.17 -8.90 -7.21
N LEU A 162 -1.45 -8.32 -6.03
CA LEU A 162 -2.75 -8.41 -5.37
C LEU A 162 -3.87 -7.80 -6.22
N ILE A 163 -3.65 -6.63 -6.81
CA ILE A 163 -4.64 -5.97 -7.67
C ILE A 163 -4.90 -6.81 -8.92
N LYS A 164 -3.85 -7.31 -9.58
CA LYS A 164 -3.99 -8.22 -10.74
C LYS A 164 -4.81 -9.46 -10.36
N TYR A 165 -4.46 -10.08 -9.23
CA TYR A 165 -5.16 -11.25 -8.72
C TYR A 165 -6.66 -10.98 -8.47
N ARG A 166 -7.00 -9.88 -7.79
CA ARG A 166 -8.40 -9.50 -7.54
C ARG A 166 -9.19 -9.36 -8.83
N VAL A 167 -8.62 -8.68 -9.83
CA VAL A 167 -9.26 -8.47 -11.14
C VAL A 167 -9.44 -9.78 -11.88
N GLU A 168 -8.40 -10.62 -11.94
CA GLU A 168 -8.43 -11.93 -12.59
C GLU A 168 -9.47 -12.86 -11.93
N MET A 169 -9.48 -12.94 -10.60
CA MET A 169 -10.44 -13.76 -9.85
C MET A 169 -11.87 -13.29 -10.08
N LYS A 170 -12.12 -11.98 -10.05
CA LYS A 170 -13.44 -11.41 -10.35
C LYS A 170 -13.91 -11.81 -11.76
N GLN A 171 -13.07 -11.61 -12.78
CA GLN A 171 -13.40 -11.96 -14.17
C GLN A 171 -13.66 -13.47 -14.33
N LYS A 172 -12.91 -14.30 -13.60
CA LYS A 172 -13.07 -15.75 -13.59
C LYS A 172 -14.43 -16.14 -13.02
N ILE A 173 -14.81 -15.57 -11.87
CA ILE A 173 -16.11 -15.82 -11.23
C ILE A 173 -17.26 -15.31 -12.10
N GLU A 174 -17.16 -14.12 -12.68
CA GLU A 174 -18.18 -13.57 -13.59
C GLU A 174 -18.48 -14.50 -14.76
N ARG A 175 -17.42 -15.04 -15.38
CA ARG A 175 -17.54 -15.98 -16.50
C ARG A 175 -18.12 -17.32 -16.06
N ASP A 176 -17.59 -17.90 -14.99
CA ASP A 176 -17.87 -19.29 -14.62
C ASP A 176 -19.19 -19.42 -13.84
N PHE A 177 -19.53 -18.41 -13.03
CA PHE A 177 -20.75 -18.39 -12.20
C PHE A 177 -21.88 -17.52 -12.76
N GLY A 178 -21.78 -17.01 -13.99
CA GLY A 178 -22.79 -16.11 -14.58
C GLY A 178 -24.23 -16.66 -14.54
N LEU A 179 -24.42 -17.98 -14.63
CA LEU A 179 -25.73 -18.63 -14.53
C LEU A 179 -26.32 -18.66 -13.11
N TRP A 180 -25.47 -18.58 -12.08
CA TRP A 180 -25.84 -18.45 -10.67
C TRP A 180 -25.97 -16.99 -10.24
N LEU A 181 -25.20 -16.09 -10.88
CA LEU A 181 -25.15 -14.67 -10.58
C LEU A 181 -26.11 -13.88 -11.46
N ASN A 182 -27.40 -13.99 -11.16
CA ASN A 182 -28.41 -13.06 -11.69
C ASN A 182 -28.87 -12.10 -10.58
N PHE A 183 -28.96 -10.80 -10.91
CA PHE A 183 -29.47 -9.77 -10.02
C PHE A 183 -30.92 -10.05 -9.60
N ASP A 184 -31.71 -10.54 -10.56
CA ASP A 184 -33.04 -11.08 -10.29
C ASP A 184 -32.90 -12.55 -9.89
N THR A 185 -32.99 -12.81 -8.59
CA THR A 185 -32.82 -14.16 -8.02
C THR A 185 -33.82 -15.16 -8.60
N GLY A 186 -35.02 -14.72 -9.00
CA GLY A 186 -36.04 -15.55 -9.64
C GLY A 186 -35.68 -15.99 -11.07
N LYS A 187 -34.66 -15.36 -11.68
CA LYS A 187 -34.16 -15.71 -13.03
C LYS A 187 -32.89 -16.55 -13.01
N ARG A 188 -32.46 -17.02 -11.85
CA ARG A 188 -31.32 -17.94 -11.73
C ARG A 188 -31.70 -19.31 -12.25
N THR A 189 -30.80 -19.92 -13.00
CA THR A 189 -31.03 -21.22 -13.66
C THR A 189 -30.40 -22.40 -12.91
N ARG A 190 -29.67 -22.11 -11.83
CA ARG A 190 -28.93 -23.07 -11.02
C ARG A 190 -29.23 -22.86 -9.54
N ASN A 191 -29.15 -23.93 -8.76
CA ASN A 191 -29.27 -23.86 -7.30
C ASN A 191 -28.11 -23.03 -6.73
N SER A 192 -28.42 -22.09 -5.84
CA SER A 192 -27.44 -21.15 -5.26
C SER A 192 -26.53 -21.78 -4.21
N LYS A 193 -26.82 -22.98 -3.71
CA LYS A 193 -26.03 -23.64 -2.67
C LYS A 193 -24.60 -23.89 -3.14
N MET A 194 -23.65 -23.49 -2.29
CA MET A 194 -22.22 -23.67 -2.42
C MET A 194 -21.66 -24.24 -1.11
N ILE A 195 -20.49 -24.86 -1.19
CA ILE A 195 -19.66 -25.17 -0.02
C ILE A 195 -18.49 -24.19 0.01
N ILE A 196 -18.19 -23.66 1.19
CA ILE A 196 -17.01 -22.83 1.42
C ILE A 196 -16.10 -23.58 2.39
N HIS A 197 -14.85 -23.78 1.98
CA HIS A 197 -13.79 -24.43 2.74
C HIS A 197 -12.73 -23.43 3.15
N SER A 198 -12.14 -23.64 4.32
CA SER A 198 -10.81 -23.14 4.61
C SER A 198 -9.79 -23.88 3.77
N VAL A 199 -8.81 -23.16 3.21
CA VAL A 199 -7.65 -23.78 2.55
C VAL A 199 -6.79 -24.62 3.49
N ASP A 200 -6.93 -24.40 4.79
CA ASP A 200 -6.22 -25.15 5.83
C ASP A 200 -6.99 -26.40 6.31
N ASP A 201 -8.22 -26.61 5.83
CA ASP A 201 -9.01 -27.78 6.22
C ASP A 201 -8.43 -29.08 5.65
N GLN A 202 -8.24 -30.07 6.52
CA GLN A 202 -7.74 -31.41 6.21
C GLN A 202 -8.70 -32.51 6.68
N HIS A 203 -9.85 -32.15 7.25
CA HIS A 203 -10.77 -33.07 7.91
C HIS A 203 -12.14 -33.14 7.23
N TYR A 204 -12.38 -32.32 6.20
CA TYR A 204 -13.58 -32.47 5.37
C TYR A 204 -13.77 -33.94 4.91
N PRO A 205 -15.00 -34.51 5.01
CA PRO A 205 -16.27 -33.87 5.34
C PRO A 205 -16.63 -33.86 6.83
N GLN A 206 -15.71 -34.21 7.74
CA GLN A 206 -15.98 -34.10 9.17
C GLN A 206 -16.07 -32.62 9.58
N HIS A 207 -16.98 -32.31 10.50
CA HIS A 207 -17.08 -30.98 11.06
C HIS A 207 -16.06 -30.82 12.19
N VAL A 208 -14.99 -30.09 11.90
CA VAL A 208 -14.02 -29.64 12.88
C VAL A 208 -14.03 -28.13 12.99
N TYR A 209 -13.71 -27.64 14.18
CA TYR A 209 -13.62 -26.21 14.49
C TYR A 209 -12.16 -25.77 14.48
N ASN A 210 -11.92 -24.54 14.04
CA ASN A 210 -10.60 -23.92 14.17
C ASN A 210 -10.39 -23.36 15.59
N THR A 211 -9.27 -22.68 15.80
CA THR A 211 -8.90 -22.06 17.09
C THR A 211 -9.83 -20.95 17.54
N TYR A 212 -10.70 -20.44 16.66
CA TYR A 212 -11.72 -19.44 16.94
C TYR A 212 -13.11 -20.04 17.16
N GLU A 213 -13.21 -21.37 17.29
CA GLU A 213 -14.47 -22.11 17.42
C GLU A 213 -15.39 -21.96 16.20
N GLU A 214 -14.82 -21.63 15.03
CA GLU A 214 -15.54 -21.50 13.76
C GLU A 214 -15.37 -22.78 12.93
N PRO A 215 -16.42 -23.23 12.21
CA PRO A 215 -16.35 -24.42 11.38
C PRO A 215 -15.39 -24.20 10.21
N GLN A 216 -14.55 -25.19 9.90
CA GLN A 216 -13.58 -25.06 8.79
C GLN A 216 -14.18 -25.22 7.40
N TRP A 217 -15.42 -25.70 7.32
CA TRP A 217 -16.22 -25.66 6.11
C TRP A 217 -17.71 -25.52 6.44
N PHE A 218 -18.48 -24.91 5.55
CA PHE A 218 -19.92 -24.77 5.71
C PHE A 218 -20.63 -24.52 4.38
N GLY A 219 -21.94 -24.74 4.35
CA GLY A 219 -22.79 -24.41 3.20
C GLY A 219 -23.29 -22.98 3.25
N ALA A 220 -23.32 -22.30 2.11
CA ALA A 220 -23.91 -20.97 1.95
C ALA A 220 -24.53 -20.82 0.56
N GLU A 221 -25.38 -19.82 0.34
CA GLU A 221 -25.96 -19.57 -0.98
C GLU A 221 -25.26 -18.40 -1.68
N ILE A 222 -24.74 -18.60 -2.88
CA ILE A 222 -24.13 -17.52 -3.66
C ILE A 222 -25.16 -16.41 -3.90
N SER A 223 -24.75 -15.15 -3.68
CA SER A 223 -25.64 -14.00 -3.78
C SER A 223 -25.23 -13.11 -4.95
N ARG A 224 -24.26 -12.22 -4.78
CA ARG A 224 -23.90 -11.22 -5.81
C ARG A 224 -22.43 -10.86 -5.71
N LEU A 225 -21.91 -10.27 -6.78
CA LEU A 225 -20.61 -9.62 -6.76
C LEU A 225 -20.73 -8.24 -6.13
N SER A 226 -19.72 -7.86 -5.37
CA SER A 226 -19.48 -6.50 -4.91
C SER A 226 -18.19 -5.95 -5.52
N HIS A 227 -17.84 -4.72 -5.19
CA HIS A 227 -16.54 -4.15 -5.56
C HIS A 227 -15.36 -4.85 -4.84
N ASN A 228 -15.63 -5.49 -3.70
CA ASN A 228 -14.61 -6.06 -2.82
C ASN A 228 -14.54 -7.60 -2.91
N GLY A 229 -15.63 -8.27 -3.31
CA GLY A 229 -15.66 -9.73 -3.31
C GLY A 229 -16.95 -10.36 -3.81
N LEU A 230 -17.14 -11.62 -3.41
CA LEU A 230 -18.33 -12.42 -3.70
C LEU A 230 -19.16 -12.58 -2.43
N GLY A 231 -20.41 -12.12 -2.48
CA GLY A 231 -21.36 -12.23 -1.37
C GLY A 231 -22.09 -13.56 -1.35
N PHE A 232 -22.30 -14.08 -0.14
CA PHE A 232 -23.06 -15.30 0.13
C PHE A 232 -24.14 -15.04 1.17
N VAL A 233 -25.35 -15.54 0.96
CA VAL A 233 -26.37 -15.62 2.00
C VAL A 233 -25.99 -16.74 2.96
N THR A 234 -25.77 -16.39 4.22
CA THR A 234 -25.38 -17.33 5.28
C THR A 234 -26.49 -17.58 6.30
N GLY A 235 -27.61 -16.86 6.18
CA GLY A 235 -28.77 -17.07 7.03
C GLY A 235 -29.91 -16.12 6.73
N ILE A 236 -31.10 -16.48 7.21
CA ILE A 236 -32.26 -15.61 7.23
C ILE A 236 -32.47 -15.18 8.68
N VAL A 237 -32.45 -13.87 8.92
CA VAL A 237 -32.55 -13.31 10.28
C VAL A 237 -33.56 -12.18 10.30
N ASN A 238 -34.15 -11.95 11.47
CA ASN A 238 -34.92 -10.76 11.72
C ASN A 238 -33.99 -9.65 12.21
N ILE A 239 -34.18 -8.45 11.70
CA ILE A 239 -33.62 -7.24 12.27
C ILE A 239 -34.76 -6.34 12.76
N TYR A 240 -34.42 -5.41 13.63
CA TYR A 240 -35.38 -4.54 14.30
C TYR A 240 -35.00 -3.08 14.01
N LEU A 241 -35.84 -2.40 13.24
CA LEU A 241 -35.66 -1.01 12.79
C LEU A 241 -36.43 -0.06 13.73
N PHE A 242 -35.70 0.89 14.31
CA PHE A 242 -36.25 1.93 15.17
C PHE A 242 -36.78 3.12 14.35
N ARG A 243 -37.61 3.95 14.99
CA ARG A 243 -38.23 5.12 14.34
C ARG A 243 -37.22 6.18 13.88
N ASP A 244 -36.02 6.20 14.46
CA ASP A 244 -34.94 7.11 14.10
C ASP A 244 -34.09 6.59 12.89
N GLY A 245 -34.42 5.40 12.38
CA GLY A 245 -33.74 4.77 11.25
C GLY A 245 -32.53 3.91 11.63
N GLN A 246 -32.19 3.78 12.91
CA GLN A 246 -31.18 2.82 13.37
C GLN A 246 -31.77 1.41 13.46
N TRP A 247 -30.93 0.38 13.39
CA TRP A 247 -31.39 -1.01 13.49
C TRP A 247 -30.46 -1.89 14.33
N THR A 248 -31.02 -2.98 14.86
CA THR A 248 -30.27 -4.03 15.57
C THR A 248 -30.68 -5.43 15.10
N SER A 249 -29.77 -6.40 15.17
CA SER A 249 -30.06 -7.83 14.97
C SER A 249 -30.50 -8.54 16.26
N GLU A 250 -30.38 -7.86 17.40
CA GLU A 250 -30.81 -8.37 18.71
C GLU A 250 -32.23 -7.90 19.01
N MET A 251 -33.03 -8.76 19.63
CA MET A 251 -34.41 -8.42 19.96
C MET A 251 -34.44 -7.25 20.97
N PRO A 252 -34.97 -6.07 20.60
CA PRO A 252 -34.98 -4.92 21.48
C PRO A 252 -36.09 -5.01 22.52
N LEU A 253 -35.91 -4.29 23.64
CA LEU A 253 -36.96 -4.06 24.63
C LEU A 253 -37.93 -2.96 24.20
N GLU A 254 -37.47 -2.05 23.35
CA GLU A 254 -38.24 -0.92 22.83
C GLU A 254 -39.03 -1.29 21.56
N GLU A 255 -40.06 -0.51 21.25
CA GLU A 255 -40.89 -0.74 20.06
C GLU A 255 -40.07 -0.53 18.78
N ALA A 256 -39.94 -1.58 17.98
CA ALA A 256 -39.24 -1.58 16.70
C ALA A 256 -40.01 -2.36 15.64
N MET A 257 -39.87 -1.94 14.38
CA MET A 257 -40.38 -2.68 13.24
C MET A 257 -39.50 -3.89 12.98
N THR A 258 -40.07 -5.08 12.94
CA THR A 258 -39.35 -6.30 12.58
C THR A 258 -39.28 -6.42 11.06
N ILE A 259 -38.09 -6.63 10.51
CA ILE A 259 -37.85 -6.82 9.07
C ILE A 259 -37.13 -8.14 8.87
N LYS A 260 -37.66 -8.99 7.97
CA LYS A 260 -37.02 -10.25 7.61
C LYS A 260 -35.95 -10.00 6.56
N THR A 261 -34.75 -10.47 6.83
CA THR A 261 -33.58 -10.19 5.98
C THR A 261 -32.76 -11.44 5.67
N ALA A 262 -32.08 -11.42 4.53
CA ALA A 262 -30.98 -12.32 4.24
C ALA A 262 -29.68 -11.69 4.77
N ARG A 263 -28.98 -12.38 5.67
CA ARG A 263 -27.62 -12.02 6.09
C ARG A 263 -26.66 -12.40 4.96
N ILE A 264 -25.96 -11.40 4.43
CA ILE A 264 -25.01 -11.55 3.35
C ILE A 264 -23.62 -11.24 3.87
N GLU A 265 -22.74 -12.22 3.73
CA GLU A 265 -21.34 -12.11 4.12
C GLU A 265 -20.46 -12.22 2.87
N VAL A 266 -19.46 -11.35 2.76
CA VAL A 266 -18.63 -11.19 1.56
C VAL A 266 -17.27 -11.82 1.78
N VAL A 267 -16.87 -12.72 0.87
CA VAL A 267 -15.50 -13.22 0.78
C VAL A 267 -14.73 -12.34 -0.21
N ALA A 268 -13.63 -11.73 0.23
CA ALA A 268 -12.80 -10.90 -0.63
C ALA A 268 -12.18 -11.71 -1.78
N PHE A 269 -12.05 -11.11 -2.97
CA PHE A 269 -11.50 -11.83 -4.13
C PHE A 269 -10.09 -12.39 -3.88
N GLU A 270 -9.28 -11.71 -3.06
CA GLU A 270 -7.93 -12.15 -2.70
C GLU A 270 -7.84 -13.29 -1.68
N ASP A 271 -8.93 -13.51 -0.96
CA ASP A 271 -9.06 -14.61 -0.01
C ASP A 271 -9.63 -15.86 -0.68
N ILE A 272 -10.29 -15.75 -1.83
CA ILE A 272 -10.65 -16.90 -2.66
C ILE A 272 -9.38 -17.39 -3.36
N VAL A 273 -8.95 -18.63 -3.08
CA VAL A 273 -7.74 -19.24 -3.68
C VAL A 273 -8.09 -19.98 -4.95
N GLN A 274 -9.16 -20.79 -4.92
CA GLN A 274 -9.64 -21.58 -6.04
C GLN A 274 -11.10 -21.98 -5.79
N TYR A 275 -11.76 -22.50 -6.83
CA TYR A 275 -13.06 -23.16 -6.70
C TYR A 275 -13.16 -24.35 -7.65
N ASP A 276 -13.98 -25.32 -7.27
CA ASP A 276 -14.47 -26.41 -8.11
C ASP A 276 -15.95 -26.18 -8.42
N LEU A 277 -16.33 -26.22 -9.70
CA LEU A 277 -17.71 -26.01 -10.13
C LEU A 277 -18.61 -27.23 -9.94
N ASN A 278 -18.03 -28.42 -9.80
CA ASN A 278 -18.80 -29.67 -9.76
C ASN A 278 -19.01 -30.18 -8.33
N GLY A 279 -18.14 -29.78 -7.40
CA GLY A 279 -18.12 -30.33 -6.05
C GLY A 279 -17.63 -31.78 -6.05
N ASP A 280 -18.19 -32.58 -5.14
CA ASP A 280 -17.73 -33.94 -4.89
C ASP A 280 -18.89 -34.92 -4.56
N GLU A 281 -18.55 -36.12 -4.09
CA GLU A 281 -19.51 -37.16 -3.71
C GLU A 281 -20.36 -36.79 -2.48
N HIS A 282 -19.92 -35.86 -1.64
CA HIS A 282 -20.62 -35.43 -0.44
C HIS A 282 -21.58 -34.28 -0.73
N TYR A 283 -21.13 -33.29 -1.51
CA TYR A 283 -21.94 -32.17 -1.95
C TYR A 283 -21.71 -31.89 -3.45
N PRO A 284 -22.66 -32.29 -4.33
CA PRO A 284 -22.58 -32.09 -5.77
C PRO A 284 -23.02 -30.66 -6.15
N CYS A 285 -22.35 -29.67 -5.59
CA CYS A 285 -22.50 -28.26 -5.88
C CYS A 285 -21.12 -27.60 -5.84
N PRO A 286 -20.94 -26.36 -6.34
CA PRO A 286 -19.62 -25.75 -6.34
C PRO A 286 -19.00 -25.61 -4.94
N HIS A 287 -17.69 -25.82 -4.86
CA HIS A 287 -16.87 -25.66 -3.66
C HIS A 287 -15.90 -24.50 -3.86
N PHE A 288 -15.86 -23.58 -2.90
CA PHE A 288 -14.87 -22.50 -2.85
C PHE A 288 -13.84 -22.81 -1.77
N TYR A 289 -12.56 -22.61 -2.10
CA TYR A 289 -11.44 -22.76 -1.17
C TYR A 289 -10.91 -21.37 -0.83
N CYS A 290 -11.07 -20.97 0.42
CA CYS A 290 -10.87 -19.60 0.88
C CYS A 290 -9.89 -19.54 2.05
N LYS A 291 -9.17 -18.42 2.18
CA LYS A 291 -8.40 -18.11 3.39
C LYS A 291 -9.33 -17.62 4.48
N PHE A 292 -9.19 -18.15 5.69
CA PHE A 292 -10.03 -17.78 6.84
C PHE A 292 -9.33 -16.72 7.69
N ASN A 293 -8.96 -15.61 7.05
CA ASN A 293 -8.12 -14.56 7.62
C ASN A 293 -8.84 -13.62 8.60
N HIS A 294 -10.17 -13.72 8.72
CA HIS A 294 -11.00 -12.76 9.45
C HIS A 294 -11.60 -13.44 10.68
N SER A 295 -10.82 -13.52 11.75
CA SER A 295 -11.20 -14.20 13.01
C SER A 295 -11.61 -15.67 12.79
N GLY A 296 -10.87 -16.39 11.96
CA GLY A 296 -11.18 -17.78 11.62
C GLY A 296 -12.37 -17.94 10.66
N ARG A 297 -12.81 -16.87 9.99
CA ARG A 297 -13.86 -16.90 8.95
C ARG A 297 -13.33 -16.28 7.65
N PRO A 298 -13.97 -16.54 6.50
CA PRO A 298 -13.56 -15.97 5.20
C PRO A 298 -14.18 -14.58 4.91
N PHE A 299 -14.91 -13.99 5.85
CA PHE A 299 -15.78 -12.85 5.56
C PHE A 299 -15.16 -11.51 5.96
N VAL A 300 -15.07 -10.58 5.00
CA VAL A 300 -14.55 -9.22 5.19
C VAL A 300 -15.63 -8.20 5.49
N GLU A 301 -16.88 -8.52 5.18
CA GLU A 301 -18.02 -7.59 5.26
C GLU A 301 -19.31 -8.38 5.48
N THR A 302 -20.20 -7.81 6.28
CA THR A 302 -21.53 -8.34 6.54
C THR A 302 -22.56 -7.23 6.36
N TYR A 303 -23.62 -7.51 5.61
CA TYR A 303 -24.78 -6.64 5.47
C TYR A 303 -26.05 -7.47 5.31
N TYR A 304 -27.21 -6.84 5.42
CA TYR A 304 -28.48 -7.54 5.38
C TYR A 304 -29.33 -7.02 4.22
N GLN A 305 -29.91 -7.93 3.45
CA GLN A 305 -30.82 -7.59 2.36
C GLN A 305 -32.26 -7.80 2.80
N ASN A 306 -33.10 -6.79 2.58
CA ASN A 306 -34.53 -6.89 2.85
C ASN A 306 -35.23 -7.92 1.96
N LEU A 307 -36.01 -8.81 2.57
CA LEU A 307 -36.80 -9.83 1.89
C LEU A 307 -38.30 -9.52 1.85
N ASP A 308 -38.77 -8.56 2.66
CA ASP A 308 -40.19 -8.23 2.77
C ASP A 308 -40.61 -7.29 1.63
N GLU A 309 -41.51 -7.74 0.75
CA GLU A 309 -41.89 -6.99 -0.46
C GLU A 309 -42.44 -5.59 -0.18
N GLU A 310 -43.15 -5.42 0.93
CA GLU A 310 -43.72 -4.13 1.35
C GLU A 310 -42.65 -3.12 1.77
N THR A 311 -41.60 -3.57 2.47
CA THR A 311 -40.56 -2.67 3.02
C THR A 311 -39.31 -2.60 2.13
N LYS A 312 -39.13 -3.56 1.21
CA LYS A 312 -38.03 -3.60 0.23
C LYS A 312 -38.05 -2.42 -0.75
N GLY A 313 -39.22 -1.81 -0.95
CA GLY A 313 -39.35 -0.55 -1.71
C GLY A 313 -38.83 0.70 -0.99
N ILE A 314 -38.59 0.62 0.32
CA ILE A 314 -38.18 1.73 1.19
C ILE A 314 -36.72 1.57 1.63
N TYR A 315 -36.33 0.37 2.06
CA TYR A 315 -34.96 0.03 2.48
C TYR A 315 -34.52 -1.27 1.83
N MET A 316 -33.48 -1.22 1.00
CA MET A 316 -33.02 -2.40 0.26
C MET A 316 -31.93 -3.15 1.04
N PHE A 317 -31.04 -2.42 1.71
CA PHE A 317 -29.94 -2.97 2.48
C PHE A 317 -29.80 -2.34 3.87
N PHE A 318 -29.16 -3.08 4.78
CA PHE A 318 -28.82 -2.65 6.12
C PHE A 318 -27.35 -2.96 6.39
N ASP A 319 -26.55 -1.93 6.64
CA ASP A 319 -25.11 -2.06 6.87
C ASP A 319 -24.81 -2.37 8.34
N ASP A 320 -24.03 -3.43 8.59
CA ASP A 320 -23.76 -3.90 9.96
C ASP A 320 -22.81 -2.97 10.73
N ASN A 321 -21.95 -2.23 10.03
CA ASN A 321 -20.95 -1.35 10.66
C ASN A 321 -21.57 -0.01 11.09
N THR A 322 -22.37 0.60 10.22
CA THR A 322 -22.97 1.92 10.43
C THR A 322 -24.33 1.83 11.10
N LYS A 323 -24.93 0.63 11.16
CA LYS A 323 -26.29 0.38 11.68
C LYS A 323 -27.35 1.28 11.02
N ARG A 324 -27.14 1.57 9.73
CA ARG A 324 -28.06 2.39 8.92
C ARG A 324 -28.55 1.62 7.69
N PRO A 325 -29.79 1.87 7.25
CA PRO A 325 -30.30 1.35 5.99
C PRO A 325 -29.85 2.21 4.80
N TYR A 326 -29.80 1.61 3.61
CA TYR A 326 -29.50 2.28 2.34
C TYR A 326 -30.10 1.58 1.11
#